data_AF-D4JES8-F1
#
_entry.id   AF-D4JES8-F1
#
_cell.length_a   1.000
_cell.length_b   1.000
_cell.length_c   1.000
_cell.angle_alpha   90.00
_cell.angle_beta   90.00
_cell.angle_gamma   90.00
#
_symmetry.space_group_name_H-M   'P 1'
#
loop_
_entity.id
_entity.type
_entity.pdbx_description
1 polymer ?
#
loop_
_entity_poly.entity_id
_entity_poly.type
_entity_poly.pdbx_seq_one_letter_code
_entity_poly.pdbx_strand_id
1 'polypeptide(L)'
;MSNYDRFPATKIKGYENTAVRGYDAIFDVLKEKMQGKKVLVMEAYPGVSDDLVLEQIKKLEPTLVIDMRKIFKDEKTLNEQLQYHITDDRIFGRMYYGNVIDFIDLERLEAAKKEVKEAQGLVVVYGFGASLVAEHDVLVYLDMARWEITLRYRKGLPNYNCTNYDEDSLRKIKRGFFIEWRVADKHKMTCFEDVDYFIDTNNDEDVKMVPGEGVRDGLRQIASQPFRTVPYFDPGVWGGQWMKEVCNLDKDQDNYAWSFDGVPEENSLYLDFENATIEIVKSIKICLMFLTI
;
A
#
# COMPACT_ATOMS: atom_id res chain seq x y z
N MET A 1 -32.63 -4.51 12.58
CA MET A 1 -31.27 -3.94 12.43
C MET A 1 -30.50 -4.84 11.50
N SER A 2 -29.65 -4.27 10.65
CA SER A 2 -28.72 -5.05 9.83
C SER A 2 -27.76 -5.84 10.74
N ASN A 3 -27.49 -7.10 10.40
CA ASN A 3 -26.47 -7.94 11.03
C ASN A 3 -25.19 -8.02 10.18
N TYR A 4 -25.11 -7.25 9.10
CA TYR A 4 -23.97 -7.30 8.20
C TYR A 4 -22.84 -6.43 8.76
N ASP A 5 -21.72 -7.07 9.06
CA ASP A 5 -20.51 -6.38 9.47
C ASP A 5 -19.76 -5.86 8.24
N ARG A 6 -19.67 -4.52 8.14
CA ARG A 6 -18.93 -3.81 7.07
C ARG A 6 -17.45 -3.66 7.37
N PHE A 7 -17.04 -3.86 8.62
CA PHE A 7 -15.66 -3.67 9.06
C PHE A 7 -15.20 -4.92 9.81
N PRO A 8 -15.28 -6.11 9.19
CA PRO A 8 -14.87 -7.34 9.85
C PRO A 8 -13.38 -7.27 10.17
N ALA A 9 -13.06 -7.28 11.47
CA ALA A 9 -11.70 -7.22 11.97
C ALA A 9 -11.37 -8.45 12.81
N THR A 10 -10.14 -8.95 12.65
CA THR A 10 -9.64 -10.06 13.48
C THR A 10 -8.76 -9.50 14.58
N LYS A 11 -9.08 -9.84 15.83
CA LYS A 11 -8.25 -9.50 16.99
C LYS A 11 -6.94 -10.27 16.97
N ILE A 12 -5.82 -9.56 17.05
CA ILE A 12 -4.48 -10.13 16.99
C ILE A 12 -3.97 -10.34 18.40
N LYS A 13 -3.96 -11.61 18.84
CA LYS A 13 -3.53 -11.98 20.19
C LYS A 13 -2.02 -11.85 20.34
N GLY A 14 -1.55 -11.35 21.48
CA GLY A 14 -0.13 -11.19 21.80
C GLY A 14 0.49 -9.88 21.31
N TYR A 15 -0.29 -9.04 20.65
CA TYR A 15 0.13 -7.74 20.11
C TYR A 15 -0.81 -6.61 20.54
N GLU A 16 -1.57 -6.82 21.60
CA GLU A 16 -2.50 -5.83 22.14
C GLU A 16 -1.75 -4.53 22.49
N ASN A 17 -2.34 -3.40 22.13
CA ASN A 17 -1.82 -2.05 22.42
C ASN A 17 -0.44 -1.75 21.78
N THR A 18 0.00 -2.51 20.78
CA THR A 18 1.29 -2.29 20.10
C THR A 18 1.22 -1.30 18.95
N ALA A 19 0.02 -0.87 18.52
CA ALA A 19 -0.11 0.09 17.43
C ALA A 19 0.25 1.52 17.88
N VAL A 20 0.88 2.27 17.00
CA VAL A 20 1.24 3.68 17.17
C VAL A 20 0.44 4.51 16.18
N ARG A 21 -0.21 5.58 16.63
CA ARG A 21 -1.13 6.38 15.81
C ARG A 21 -0.59 7.79 15.55
N GLY A 22 -0.74 8.24 14.31
CA GLY A 22 -0.35 9.58 13.86
C GLY A 22 1.16 9.69 13.55
N TYR A 23 1.48 10.55 12.58
CA TYR A 23 2.85 10.70 12.12
C TYR A 23 3.83 11.12 13.22
N ASP A 24 3.45 12.03 14.13
CA ASP A 24 4.36 12.47 15.20
C ASP A 24 4.87 11.29 16.05
N ALA A 25 3.95 10.50 16.62
CA ALA A 25 4.32 9.37 17.47
C ALA A 25 5.05 8.27 16.68
N ILE A 26 4.67 8.02 15.42
CA ILE A 26 5.35 7.07 14.55
C ILE A 26 6.81 7.48 14.33
N PHE A 27 7.03 8.75 13.99
CA PHE A 27 8.34 9.27 13.67
C PHE A 27 9.23 9.43 14.92
N ASP A 28 8.65 9.63 16.11
CA ASP A 28 9.39 9.54 17.37
C ASP A 28 9.96 8.13 17.60
N VAL A 29 9.14 7.09 17.41
CA VAL A 29 9.58 5.68 17.52
C VAL A 29 10.68 5.37 16.52
N LEU A 30 10.55 5.83 15.28
CA LEU A 30 11.58 5.64 14.26
C LEU A 30 12.85 6.42 14.62
N LYS A 31 12.76 7.67 15.09
CA LYS A 31 13.91 8.48 15.48
C LYS A 31 14.73 7.81 16.59
N GLU A 32 14.08 7.18 17.58
CA GLU A 32 14.75 6.41 18.63
C GLU A 32 15.51 5.20 18.06
N LYS A 33 14.93 4.49 17.09
CA LYS A 33 15.55 3.32 16.46
C LYS A 33 16.66 3.68 15.48
N MET A 34 16.57 4.86 14.87
CA MET A 34 17.43 5.31 13.78
C MET A 34 18.61 6.19 14.25
N GLN A 35 19.12 5.96 15.46
CA GLN A 35 20.30 6.67 15.98
C GLN A 35 21.61 6.19 15.32
N GLY A 36 22.50 7.15 15.03
CA GLY A 36 23.82 6.89 14.46
C GLY A 36 23.81 6.77 12.93
N LYS A 37 24.81 6.07 12.39
CA LYS A 37 24.87 5.76 10.96
C LYS A 37 24.00 4.54 10.68
N LYS A 38 22.81 4.77 10.13
CA LYS A 38 21.83 3.73 9.81
C LYS A 38 21.04 4.07 8.54
N VAL A 39 20.47 3.06 7.91
CA VAL A 39 19.62 3.16 6.72
C VAL A 39 18.19 2.73 7.08
N LEU A 40 17.25 3.67 6.96
CA LEU A 40 15.82 3.42 7.00
C LEU A 40 15.32 3.24 5.56
N VAL A 41 14.78 2.08 5.24
CA VAL A 41 14.05 1.88 3.98
C VAL A 41 12.56 1.97 4.29
N MET A 42 11.87 2.84 3.56
CA MET A 42 10.43 3.04 3.60
C MET A 42 9.85 2.67 2.25
N GLU A 43 9.44 1.41 2.11
CA GLU A 43 8.71 0.93 0.93
C GLU A 43 7.31 1.54 0.92
N ALA A 44 6.88 2.06 -0.23
CA ALA A 44 5.55 2.62 -0.38
C ALA A 44 4.78 1.89 -1.48
N TYR A 45 3.57 1.42 -1.15
CA TYR A 45 2.64 0.90 -2.15
C TYR A 45 2.18 2.05 -3.07
N PRO A 46 1.96 1.82 -4.38
CA PRO A 46 1.38 2.85 -5.25
C PRO A 46 0.09 3.42 -4.69
N GLY A 47 -0.05 4.74 -4.68
CA GLY A 47 -1.24 5.44 -4.17
C GLY A 47 -1.08 6.10 -2.80
N VAL A 48 0.00 5.76 -2.06
CA VAL A 48 0.45 6.51 -0.88
C VAL A 48 0.65 8.00 -1.23
N SER A 49 0.32 8.89 -0.30
CA SER A 49 0.53 10.33 -0.45
C SER A 49 2.02 10.68 -0.31
N ASP A 50 2.81 10.46 -1.36
CA ASP A 50 4.27 10.54 -1.32
C ASP A 50 4.81 11.88 -0.78
N ASP A 51 4.26 13.00 -1.24
CA ASP A 51 4.71 14.32 -0.81
C ASP A 51 4.40 14.58 0.68
N LEU A 52 3.27 14.06 1.17
CA LEU A 52 2.92 14.12 2.59
C LEU A 52 3.95 13.34 3.41
N VAL A 53 4.25 12.10 3.02
CA VAL A 53 5.20 11.25 3.75
C VAL A 53 6.62 11.82 3.71
N LEU A 54 7.07 12.31 2.55
CA LEU A 54 8.37 12.96 2.41
C LEU A 54 8.50 14.22 3.28
N GLU A 55 7.41 14.96 3.49
CA GLU A 55 7.38 16.06 4.46
C GLU A 55 7.58 15.53 5.89
N GLN A 56 6.92 14.43 6.27
CA GLN A 56 7.08 13.83 7.60
C GLN A 56 8.49 13.27 7.82
N ILE A 57 9.12 12.71 6.77
CA ILE A 57 10.49 12.19 6.81
C ILE A 57 11.50 13.23 7.29
N LYS A 58 11.27 14.52 7.01
CA LYS A 58 12.15 15.61 7.47
C LYS A 58 12.29 15.66 8.99
N LYS A 59 11.30 15.18 9.76
CA LYS A 59 11.34 15.13 11.24
C LYS A 59 12.42 14.19 11.79
N LEU A 60 12.86 13.21 10.99
CA LEU A 60 13.99 12.34 11.32
C LEU A 60 15.34 13.05 11.21
N GLU A 61 15.38 14.23 10.59
CA GLU A 61 16.61 14.97 10.27
C GLU A 61 17.65 14.08 9.53
N PRO A 62 17.26 13.37 8.45
CA PRO A 62 18.18 12.50 7.74
C PRO A 62 19.26 13.32 7.03
N THR A 63 20.47 12.77 6.96
CA THR A 63 21.58 13.37 6.23
C THR A 63 21.48 13.15 4.73
N LEU A 64 20.73 12.12 4.31
CA LEU A 64 20.42 11.81 2.93
C LEU A 64 19.00 11.26 2.81
N VAL A 65 18.24 11.75 1.82
CA VAL A 65 16.95 11.18 1.42
C VAL A 65 17.01 10.80 -0.05
N ILE A 66 16.79 9.53 -0.34
CA ILE A 66 16.62 9.00 -1.69
C ILE A 66 15.12 8.84 -1.96
N ASP A 67 14.61 9.56 -2.96
CA ASP A 67 13.21 9.48 -3.43
C ASP A 67 13.16 8.63 -4.70
N MET A 68 12.53 7.45 -4.61
CA MET A 68 12.43 6.50 -5.72
C MET A 68 11.78 7.11 -6.97
N ARG A 69 10.92 8.12 -6.86
CA ARG A 69 10.28 8.76 -8.03
C ARG A 69 11.32 9.37 -8.98
N LYS A 70 12.49 9.77 -8.46
CA LYS A 70 13.61 10.30 -9.26
C LYS A 70 14.44 9.21 -9.95
N ILE A 71 14.35 7.97 -9.47
CA ILE A 71 15.10 6.80 -9.95
C ILE A 71 14.30 6.04 -11.02
N PHE A 72 12.98 6.13 -11.01
CA PHE A 72 12.14 5.56 -12.07
C PHE A 72 12.48 6.17 -13.44
N LYS A 73 12.31 5.35 -14.48
CA LYS A 73 12.27 5.82 -15.87
C LYS A 73 11.21 6.92 -15.99
N ASP A 74 11.44 7.84 -16.92
CA ASP A 74 10.49 8.92 -17.16
C ASP A 74 9.16 8.38 -17.71
N GLU A 75 8.10 9.18 -17.55
CA GLU A 75 6.73 8.81 -17.92
C GLU A 75 6.61 8.41 -19.40
N LYS A 76 7.31 9.11 -20.32
CA LYS A 76 7.27 8.78 -21.74
C LYS A 76 7.85 7.40 -22.01
N THR A 77 9.04 7.11 -21.47
CA THR A 77 9.67 5.79 -21.59
C THR A 77 8.79 4.68 -21.01
N LEU A 78 8.17 4.90 -19.84
CA LEU A 78 7.25 3.93 -19.23
C LEU A 78 5.99 3.72 -20.08
N ASN A 79 5.40 4.78 -20.62
CA ASN A 79 4.22 4.68 -21.47
C ASN A 79 4.51 3.91 -22.77
N GLU A 80 5.67 4.14 -23.39
CA GLU A 80 6.12 3.37 -24.56
C GLU A 80 6.35 1.89 -24.20
N GLN A 81 6.97 1.60 -23.05
CA GLN A 81 7.19 0.24 -22.57
C GLN A 81 5.87 -0.51 -22.28
N LEU A 82 4.85 0.20 -21.78
CA LEU A 82 3.58 -0.37 -21.33
C LEU A 82 2.45 -0.27 -22.35
N GLN A 83 2.69 0.31 -23.54
CA GLN A 83 1.65 0.60 -24.54
C GLN A 83 0.79 -0.61 -24.94
N TYR A 84 1.39 -1.81 -25.00
CA TYR A 84 0.67 -3.03 -25.37
C TYR A 84 -0.10 -3.67 -24.20
N HIS A 85 0.11 -3.18 -22.99
CA HIS A 85 -0.61 -3.59 -21.78
C HIS A 85 -1.83 -2.70 -21.50
N ILE A 86 -1.71 -1.41 -21.79
CA ILE A 86 -2.80 -0.43 -21.65
C ILE A 86 -3.53 -0.32 -23.01
N THR A 87 -4.44 -1.26 -23.28
CA THR A 87 -5.18 -1.32 -24.56
C THR A 87 -6.28 -0.26 -24.68
N ASP A 88 -6.73 -0.02 -25.91
CA ASP A 88 -7.81 0.94 -26.26
C ASP A 88 -9.20 0.57 -25.75
N ASP A 89 -9.41 -0.68 -25.31
CA ASP A 89 -10.61 -1.05 -24.56
C ASP A 89 -10.81 -0.06 -23.40
N ARG A 90 -12.01 0.16 -22.90
CA ARG A 90 -12.20 1.12 -21.80
C ARG A 90 -11.77 0.54 -20.45
N ILE A 91 -11.99 -0.75 -20.22
CA ILE A 91 -11.91 -1.41 -18.91
C ILE A 91 -10.75 -2.40 -18.87
N PHE A 92 -10.61 -3.22 -19.90
CA PHE A 92 -9.63 -4.31 -19.92
C PHE A 92 -8.28 -3.85 -20.45
N GLY A 93 -7.22 -4.43 -19.88
CA GLY A 93 -5.84 -4.35 -20.34
C GLY A 93 -5.23 -5.75 -20.45
N ARG A 94 -3.93 -5.83 -20.72
CA ARG A 94 -3.17 -7.09 -20.67
C ARG A 94 -2.29 -7.10 -19.43
N MET A 95 -2.38 -8.19 -18.66
CA MET A 95 -1.56 -8.40 -17.46
C MET A 95 -0.07 -8.24 -17.77
N TYR A 96 0.61 -7.40 -16.98
CA TYR A 96 2.06 -7.29 -16.96
C TYR A 96 2.64 -8.27 -15.93
N TYR A 97 3.68 -9.01 -16.32
CA TYR A 97 4.29 -10.07 -15.49
C TYR A 97 5.71 -9.75 -15.02
N GLY A 98 6.19 -8.54 -15.33
CA GLY A 98 7.51 -8.05 -14.96
C GLY A 98 7.71 -7.82 -13.46
N ASN A 99 8.76 -7.08 -13.15
CA ASN A 99 9.19 -6.73 -11.80
C ASN A 99 9.40 -5.22 -11.68
N VAL A 100 9.49 -4.72 -10.45
CA VAL A 100 9.69 -3.28 -10.21
C VAL A 100 10.95 -2.76 -10.90
N ILE A 101 12.02 -3.56 -10.98
CA ILE A 101 13.28 -3.22 -11.66
C ILE A 101 13.07 -2.87 -13.14
N ASP A 102 12.01 -3.38 -13.78
CA ASP A 102 11.72 -3.09 -15.18
C ASP A 102 11.27 -1.63 -15.37
N PHE A 103 10.89 -0.92 -14.29
CA PHE A 103 10.49 0.49 -14.29
C PHE A 103 11.60 1.43 -13.83
N ILE A 104 12.74 0.88 -13.39
CA ILE A 104 13.85 1.62 -12.82
C ILE A 104 14.88 1.99 -13.90
N ASP A 105 15.40 3.22 -13.82
CA ASP A 105 16.61 3.61 -14.53
C ASP A 105 17.82 3.04 -13.77
N LEU A 106 18.52 2.09 -14.39
CA LEU A 106 19.61 1.36 -13.75
C LEU A 106 20.82 2.24 -13.45
N GLU A 107 21.08 3.28 -14.25
CA GLU A 107 22.19 4.21 -13.98
C GLU A 107 21.90 5.03 -12.74
N ARG A 108 20.65 5.53 -12.60
CA ARG A 108 20.21 6.26 -11.40
C ARG A 108 20.16 5.37 -10.17
N LEU A 109 19.77 4.10 -10.32
CA LEU A 109 19.79 3.13 -9.23
C LEU A 109 21.21 2.90 -8.70
N GLU A 110 22.19 2.69 -9.58
CA GLU A 110 23.58 2.48 -9.17
C GLU A 110 24.20 3.76 -8.59
N ALA A 111 23.83 4.94 -9.09
CA ALA A 111 24.21 6.22 -8.46
C ALA A 111 23.65 6.34 -7.04
N ALA A 112 22.35 6.06 -6.84
CA ALA A 112 21.72 6.11 -5.52
C ALA A 112 22.35 5.11 -4.54
N LYS A 113 22.64 3.88 -4.98
CA LYS A 113 23.38 2.88 -4.19
C LYS A 113 24.72 3.41 -3.70
N LYS A 114 25.44 4.15 -4.55
CA LYS A 114 26.72 4.76 -4.19
C LYS A 114 26.56 5.88 -3.17
N GLU A 115 25.58 6.76 -3.37
CA GLU A 115 25.27 7.84 -2.42
C GLU A 115 24.96 7.31 -1.02
N VAL A 116 24.14 6.25 -0.92
CA VAL A 116 23.81 5.62 0.36
C VAL A 116 25.06 5.05 1.06
N LYS A 117 25.97 4.42 0.31
CA LYS A 117 27.22 3.87 0.89
C LYS A 117 28.15 4.96 1.43
N GLU A 118 28.24 6.09 0.72
CA GLU A 118 29.12 7.21 1.05
C GLU A 118 28.55 8.11 2.16
N ALA A 119 27.23 8.10 2.35
CA ALA A 119 26.55 8.91 3.35
C ALA A 119 27.06 8.65 4.78
N GLN A 120 27.04 9.71 5.57
CA GLN A 120 27.36 9.70 6.99
C GLN A 120 26.09 10.04 7.78
N GLY A 121 25.75 9.27 8.80
CA GLY A 121 24.53 9.46 9.58
C GLY A 121 23.32 8.71 9.05
N LEU A 122 22.12 9.22 9.35
CA LEU A 122 20.84 8.59 8.99
C LEU A 122 20.51 8.80 7.52
N VAL A 123 20.34 7.71 6.78
CA VAL A 123 19.85 7.69 5.41
C VAL A 123 18.41 7.21 5.39
N VAL A 124 17.55 7.86 4.61
CA VAL A 124 16.19 7.40 4.34
C VAL A 124 16.06 7.12 2.84
N VAL A 125 15.68 5.90 2.47
CA VAL A 125 15.28 5.56 1.10
C VAL A 125 13.77 5.36 1.08
N TYR A 126 13.06 6.15 0.30
CA TYR A 126 11.60 6.21 0.30
C TYR A 126 11.01 5.93 -1.09
N GLY A 127 9.96 5.12 -1.12
CA GLY A 127 9.05 4.98 -2.26
C GLY A 127 8.94 3.55 -2.78
N PHE A 128 8.26 3.39 -3.91
CA PHE A 128 8.02 2.08 -4.52
C PHE A 128 9.33 1.47 -5.03
N GLY A 129 9.78 0.35 -4.46
CA GLY A 129 11.03 -0.30 -4.84
C GLY A 129 12.25 0.21 -4.08
N ALA A 130 12.06 0.91 -2.95
CA ALA A 130 13.13 1.48 -2.15
C ALA A 130 14.17 0.44 -1.67
N SER A 131 13.75 -0.79 -1.35
CA SER A 131 14.64 -1.87 -0.93
C SER A 131 15.60 -2.35 -2.02
N LEU A 132 15.43 -1.93 -3.27
CA LEU A 132 16.43 -2.17 -4.34
C LEU A 132 17.69 -1.32 -4.20
N VAL A 133 17.63 -0.20 -3.46
CA VAL A 133 18.73 0.78 -3.36
C VAL A 133 19.73 0.39 -2.30
N ALA A 134 19.32 -0.19 -1.17
CA ALA A 134 20.21 -0.47 -0.06
C ALA A 134 19.70 -1.58 0.84
N GLU A 135 20.65 -2.26 1.50
CA GLU A 135 20.37 -3.01 2.71
C GLU A 135 19.91 -2.04 3.81
N HIS A 136 19.03 -2.52 4.69
CA HIS A 136 18.34 -1.69 5.67
C HIS A 136 18.65 -2.13 7.09
N ASP A 137 18.80 -1.16 7.99
CA ASP A 137 18.80 -1.41 9.44
C ASP A 137 17.37 -1.50 9.98
N VAL A 138 16.44 -0.78 9.36
CA VAL A 138 14.99 -0.86 9.62
C VAL A 138 14.25 -0.76 8.29
N LEU A 139 13.29 -1.68 8.08
CA LEU A 139 12.38 -1.67 6.93
C LEU A 139 10.95 -1.36 7.39
N VAL A 140 10.39 -0.28 6.85
CA VAL A 140 9.00 0.13 7.05
C VAL A 140 8.26 -0.04 5.73
N TYR A 141 7.05 -0.62 5.78
CA TYR A 141 6.19 -0.79 4.61
C TYR A 141 4.90 0.03 4.76
N LEU A 142 4.72 1.02 3.91
CA LEU A 142 3.53 1.86 3.85
C LEU A 142 2.53 1.19 2.91
N ASP A 143 1.48 0.63 3.50
CA ASP A 143 0.47 -0.16 2.80
C ASP A 143 -0.78 0.67 2.48
N MET A 144 -1.46 0.29 1.40
CA MET A 144 -2.62 1.00 0.86
C MET A 144 -3.61 0.01 0.27
N ALA A 145 -4.89 0.12 0.63
CA ALA A 145 -5.93 -0.70 0.02
C ALA A 145 -6.28 -0.17 -1.37
N ARG A 146 -6.49 -1.07 -2.33
CA ARG A 146 -6.84 -0.71 -3.72
C ARG A 146 -8.15 0.07 -3.83
N TRP A 147 -9.07 -0.17 -2.91
CA TRP A 147 -10.28 0.62 -2.82
C TRP A 147 -9.98 2.08 -2.51
N GLU A 148 -9.09 2.36 -1.55
CA GLU A 148 -8.67 3.72 -1.27
C GLU A 148 -7.90 4.34 -2.45
N ILE A 149 -7.04 3.59 -3.14
CA ILE A 149 -6.39 4.06 -4.38
C ILE A 149 -7.44 4.47 -5.42
N THR A 150 -8.49 3.66 -5.58
CA THR A 150 -9.61 3.95 -6.49
C THR A 150 -10.32 5.24 -6.12
N LEU A 151 -10.58 5.47 -4.83
CA LEU A 151 -11.18 6.71 -4.34
C LEU A 151 -10.24 7.91 -4.57
N ARG A 152 -8.93 7.75 -4.38
CA ARG A 152 -7.94 8.79 -4.65
C ARG A 152 -7.86 9.15 -6.13
N TYR A 153 -7.91 8.16 -7.03
CA TYR A 153 -7.99 8.42 -8.48
C TYR A 153 -9.21 9.23 -8.87
N ARG A 154 -10.38 8.98 -8.23
CA ARG A 154 -11.59 9.78 -8.42
C ARG A 154 -11.45 11.21 -7.90
N LYS A 155 -10.61 11.43 -6.87
CA LYS A 155 -10.26 12.74 -6.32
C LYS A 155 -9.13 13.44 -7.09
N GLY A 156 -8.58 12.83 -8.15
CA GLY A 156 -7.57 13.44 -9.02
C GLY A 156 -6.14 12.93 -8.85
N LEU A 157 -5.88 11.95 -7.98
CA LEU A 157 -4.55 11.33 -7.89
C LEU A 157 -4.14 10.74 -9.27
N PRO A 158 -2.91 10.94 -9.75
CA PRO A 158 -2.41 10.30 -10.96
C PRO A 158 -1.97 8.86 -10.68
N ASN A 159 -1.68 8.09 -11.73
CA ASN A 159 -0.93 6.85 -11.57
C ASN A 159 0.50 7.12 -11.06
N TYR A 160 1.17 6.08 -10.55
CA TYR A 160 2.48 6.26 -9.94
C TYR A 160 3.48 6.87 -10.94
N ASN A 161 4.12 7.97 -10.53
CA ASN A 161 5.09 8.72 -11.32
C ASN A 161 4.57 9.15 -12.72
N CYS A 162 3.29 9.48 -12.82
CA CYS A 162 2.64 9.95 -14.05
C CYS A 162 2.00 11.33 -13.85
N THR A 163 1.67 11.99 -14.96
CA THR A 163 1.01 13.31 -14.98
C THR A 163 -0.42 13.26 -15.49
N ASN A 164 -1.03 12.07 -15.48
CA ASN A 164 -2.38 11.81 -15.98
C ASN A 164 -3.50 12.24 -15.01
N TYR A 165 -3.39 13.40 -14.37
CA TYR A 165 -4.34 13.91 -13.36
C TYR A 165 -5.79 13.94 -13.85
N ASP A 166 -6.00 14.35 -15.10
CA ASP A 166 -7.33 14.51 -15.71
C ASP A 166 -7.84 13.26 -16.46
N GLU A 167 -7.08 12.15 -16.43
CA GLU A 167 -7.50 10.92 -17.12
C GLU A 167 -8.70 10.24 -16.43
N ASP A 168 -9.57 9.61 -17.22
CA ASP A 168 -10.70 8.83 -16.73
C ASP A 168 -10.26 7.83 -15.64
N SER A 169 -10.94 7.87 -14.49
CA SER A 169 -10.57 7.06 -13.33
C SER A 169 -10.51 5.56 -13.65
N LEU A 170 -11.36 5.05 -14.56
CA LEU A 170 -11.31 3.65 -14.96
C LEU A 170 -10.04 3.30 -15.75
N ARG A 171 -9.50 4.24 -16.52
CA ARG A 171 -8.20 4.04 -17.22
C ARG A 171 -7.04 4.03 -16.22
N LYS A 172 -7.10 4.88 -15.18
CA LYS A 172 -6.13 4.84 -14.08
C LYS A 172 -6.17 3.53 -13.30
N ILE A 173 -7.38 3.07 -12.97
CA ILE A 173 -7.61 1.77 -12.33
C ILE A 173 -7.09 0.63 -13.21
N LYS A 174 -7.32 0.68 -14.52
CA LYS A 174 -6.77 -0.32 -15.45
C LYS A 174 -5.24 -0.40 -15.35
N ARG A 175 -4.56 0.74 -15.42
CA ARG A 175 -3.09 0.78 -15.28
C ARG A 175 -2.65 0.23 -13.92
N GLY A 176 -3.34 0.62 -12.85
CA GLY A 176 -3.12 0.09 -11.51
C GLY A 176 -3.25 -1.44 -11.47
N PHE A 177 -4.42 -1.96 -11.85
CA PHE A 177 -4.78 -3.37 -11.76
C PHE A 177 -3.93 -4.29 -12.63
N PHE A 178 -3.77 -3.96 -13.92
CA PHE A 178 -3.07 -4.83 -14.87
C PHE A 178 -1.55 -4.73 -14.76
N ILE A 179 -1.02 -3.69 -14.11
CA ILE A 179 0.42 -3.37 -14.10
C ILE A 179 0.90 -3.01 -12.69
N GLU A 180 0.61 -1.81 -12.21
CA GLU A 180 1.33 -1.21 -11.06
C GLU A 180 1.11 -1.98 -9.76
N TRP A 181 -0.14 -2.23 -9.39
CA TRP A 181 -0.51 -2.94 -8.16
C TRP A 181 0.02 -4.36 -8.17
N ARG A 182 0.00 -5.03 -9.33
CA ARG A 182 0.53 -6.38 -9.48
C ARG A 182 2.05 -6.44 -9.28
N VAL A 183 2.77 -5.46 -9.83
CA VAL A 183 4.22 -5.37 -9.65
C VAL A 183 4.56 -5.00 -8.21
N ALA A 184 3.82 -4.07 -7.60
CA ALA A 184 3.96 -3.70 -6.19
C ALA A 184 3.70 -4.88 -5.27
N ASP A 185 2.62 -5.61 -5.53
CA ASP A 185 2.26 -6.84 -4.85
C ASP A 185 3.33 -7.92 -4.97
N LYS A 186 4.01 -8.03 -6.12
CA LYS A 186 5.10 -9.00 -6.32
C LYS A 186 6.32 -8.60 -5.52
N HIS A 187 6.67 -7.31 -5.53
CA HIS A 187 7.77 -6.73 -4.77
C HIS A 187 7.54 -6.79 -3.26
N LYS A 188 6.32 -6.51 -2.79
CA LYS A 188 5.92 -6.67 -1.37
C LYS A 188 6.30 -8.05 -0.84
N MET A 189 6.06 -9.10 -1.63
CA MET A 189 6.36 -10.47 -1.22
C MET A 189 7.86 -10.75 -1.09
N THR A 190 8.74 -10.00 -1.76
CA THR A 190 10.19 -10.22 -1.68
C THR A 190 10.81 -9.64 -0.42
N CYS A 191 10.14 -8.72 0.26
CA CYS A 191 10.61 -8.09 1.49
C CYS A 191 9.67 -8.29 2.70
N PHE A 192 8.53 -8.96 2.53
CA PHE A 192 7.47 -9.07 3.54
C PHE A 192 7.94 -9.64 4.89
N GLU A 193 8.83 -10.63 4.86
CA GLU A 193 9.37 -11.26 6.09
C GLU A 193 10.33 -10.32 6.84
N ASP A 194 10.99 -9.43 6.11
CA ASP A 194 12.00 -8.51 6.66
C ASP A 194 11.40 -7.19 7.15
N VAL A 195 10.11 -6.93 6.89
CA VAL A 195 9.45 -5.69 7.34
C VAL A 195 9.41 -5.64 8.87
N ASP A 196 10.03 -4.61 9.44
CA ASP A 196 10.01 -4.33 10.88
C ASP A 196 8.70 -3.67 11.30
N TYR A 197 8.13 -2.81 10.44
CA TYR A 197 6.89 -2.09 10.71
C TYR A 197 6.01 -1.95 9.47
N PHE A 198 4.72 -2.19 9.61
CA PHE A 198 3.73 -1.79 8.61
C PHE A 198 3.06 -0.50 9.05
N ILE A 199 2.87 0.42 8.10
CA ILE A 199 2.07 1.63 8.28
C ILE A 199 0.85 1.54 7.38
N ASP A 200 -0.33 1.55 7.97
CA ASP A 200 -1.59 1.76 7.27
C ASP A 200 -1.72 3.24 6.91
N THR A 201 -1.77 3.50 5.60
CA THR A 201 -1.87 4.85 5.02
C THR A 201 -3.21 5.15 4.35
N ASN A 202 -4.22 4.30 4.56
CA ASN A 202 -5.54 4.49 3.94
C ASN A 202 -6.20 5.82 4.37
N ASN A 203 -5.90 6.31 5.57
CA ASN A 203 -6.33 7.63 6.04
C ASN A 203 -5.11 8.50 6.39
N ASP A 204 -4.86 9.53 5.58
CA ASP A 204 -3.74 10.46 5.74
C ASP A 204 -3.77 11.22 7.09
N GLU A 205 -4.95 11.37 7.71
CA GLU A 205 -5.13 12.04 9.01
C GLU A 205 -4.99 11.10 10.21
N ASP A 206 -5.11 9.78 10.01
CA ASP A 206 -5.08 8.75 11.06
C ASP A 206 -4.26 7.55 10.62
N VAL A 207 -2.99 7.81 10.30
CA VAL A 207 -2.00 6.77 9.98
C VAL A 207 -1.68 5.94 11.21
N LYS A 208 -1.45 4.64 11.00
CA LYS A 208 -1.25 3.67 12.09
C LYS A 208 -0.07 2.78 11.77
N MET A 209 0.90 2.70 12.66
CA MET A 209 2.05 1.80 12.56
C MET A 209 1.88 0.63 13.51
N VAL A 210 2.22 -0.57 13.06
CA VAL A 210 2.29 -1.77 13.91
C VAL A 210 3.61 -2.53 13.67
N PRO A 211 4.05 -3.36 14.64
CA PRO A 211 5.17 -4.26 14.41
C PRO A 211 4.89 -5.24 13.27
N GLY A 212 5.88 -5.46 12.41
CA GLY A 212 5.80 -6.40 11.29
C GLY A 212 5.57 -7.84 11.73
N GLU A 213 6.15 -8.24 12.86
CA GLU A 213 5.90 -9.56 13.46
C GLU A 213 4.44 -9.72 13.85
N GLY A 214 3.81 -8.66 14.38
CA GLY A 214 2.38 -8.64 14.72
C GLY A 214 1.48 -8.82 13.50
N VAL A 215 1.86 -8.27 12.34
CA VAL A 215 1.15 -8.53 11.08
C VAL A 215 1.33 -9.99 10.66
N ARG A 216 2.55 -10.52 10.65
CA ARG A 216 2.83 -11.90 10.25
C ARG A 216 2.12 -12.92 11.14
N ASP A 217 2.18 -12.74 12.45
CA ASP A 217 1.45 -13.56 13.43
C ASP A 217 -0.06 -13.40 13.30
N GLY A 218 -0.54 -12.17 13.07
CA GLY A 218 -1.96 -11.93 12.83
C GLY A 218 -2.48 -12.65 11.58
N LEU A 219 -1.72 -12.65 10.49
CA LEU A 219 -2.08 -13.40 9.28
C LEU A 219 -2.07 -14.92 9.51
N ARG A 220 -1.13 -15.45 10.31
CA ARG A 220 -1.15 -16.86 10.75
C ARG A 220 -2.41 -17.18 11.56
N GLN A 221 -2.77 -16.32 12.51
CA GLN A 221 -4.00 -16.48 13.30
C GLN A 221 -5.25 -16.46 12.41
N ILE A 222 -5.31 -15.54 11.46
CA ILE A 222 -6.42 -15.44 10.50
C ILE A 222 -6.53 -16.69 9.63
N ALA A 223 -5.42 -17.20 9.11
CA ALA A 223 -5.41 -18.40 8.27
C ALA A 223 -5.96 -19.64 9.00
N SER A 224 -5.82 -19.70 10.33
CA SER A 224 -6.26 -20.83 11.16
C SER A 224 -7.75 -20.83 11.54
N GLN A 225 -8.54 -19.86 11.07
CA GLN A 225 -9.95 -19.71 11.44
C GLN A 225 -10.79 -19.17 10.27
N PRO A 226 -12.13 -19.30 10.30
CA PRO A 226 -12.97 -18.56 9.37
C PRO A 226 -12.76 -17.05 9.52
N PHE A 227 -12.54 -16.37 8.40
CA PHE A 227 -12.36 -14.93 8.37
C PHE A 227 -13.16 -14.30 7.23
N ARG A 228 -13.33 -12.98 7.29
CA ARG A 228 -13.94 -12.18 6.22
C ARG A 228 -12.96 -11.11 5.77
N THR A 229 -13.05 -10.76 4.50
CA THR A 229 -12.34 -9.61 3.94
C THR A 229 -13.09 -8.33 4.22
N VAL A 230 -12.38 -7.20 4.16
CA VAL A 230 -13.01 -5.88 4.21
C VAL A 230 -13.84 -5.66 2.94
N PRO A 231 -15.18 -5.59 3.03
CA PRO A 231 -16.01 -5.35 1.87
C PRO A 231 -15.98 -3.87 1.47
N TYR A 232 -16.14 -3.58 0.19
CA TYR A 232 -16.43 -2.23 -0.27
C TYR A 232 -17.62 -2.22 -1.24
N PHE A 233 -18.32 -1.08 -1.26
CA PHE A 233 -19.56 -0.89 -1.99
C PHE A 233 -19.43 0.32 -2.90
N ASP A 234 -19.53 0.10 -4.21
CA ASP A 234 -19.31 1.14 -5.20
C ASP A 234 -20.64 1.73 -5.69
N PRO A 235 -20.84 3.06 -5.56
CA PRO A 235 -21.98 3.73 -6.18
C PRO A 235 -22.03 3.52 -7.69
N GLY A 236 -23.24 3.51 -8.25
CA GLY A 236 -23.42 3.38 -9.70
C GLY A 236 -24.79 3.84 -10.16
N VAL A 237 -25.13 3.56 -11.42
CA VAL A 237 -26.36 4.09 -12.04
C VAL A 237 -27.60 3.21 -11.82
N TRP A 238 -27.46 2.06 -11.16
CA TRP A 238 -28.55 1.10 -10.96
C TRP A 238 -28.39 0.27 -9.69
N GLY A 239 -29.50 -0.28 -9.19
CA GLY A 239 -29.50 -1.32 -8.14
C GLY A 239 -29.23 -0.82 -6.71
N GLY A 240 -28.82 -1.74 -5.83
CA GLY A 240 -28.29 -1.42 -4.51
C GLY A 240 -29.27 -0.98 -3.42
N GLN A 241 -30.56 -0.76 -3.73
CA GLN A 241 -31.53 -0.29 -2.72
C GLN A 241 -31.65 -1.26 -1.53
N TRP A 242 -31.70 -2.57 -1.81
CA TRP A 242 -31.69 -3.59 -0.75
C TRP A 242 -30.41 -3.57 0.09
N MET A 243 -29.24 -3.36 -0.54
CA MET A 243 -27.96 -3.30 0.16
C MET A 243 -27.85 -2.08 1.08
N LYS A 244 -28.48 -0.95 0.75
CA LYS A 244 -28.53 0.20 1.66
C LYS A 244 -29.11 -0.15 3.02
N GLU A 245 -30.18 -0.93 3.02
CA GLU A 245 -30.84 -1.36 4.25
C GLU A 245 -30.07 -2.50 4.93
N VAL A 246 -29.70 -3.53 4.16
CA VAL A 246 -29.12 -4.76 4.72
C VAL A 246 -27.66 -4.62 5.07
N CYS A 247 -26.89 -3.78 4.39
CA CYS A 247 -25.48 -3.51 4.71
C CYS A 247 -25.31 -2.19 5.47
N ASN A 248 -26.39 -1.46 5.78
CA ASN A 248 -26.36 -0.16 6.46
C ASN A 248 -25.45 0.86 5.73
N LEU A 249 -25.65 0.99 4.41
CA LEU A 249 -24.89 1.92 3.57
C LEU A 249 -25.48 3.34 3.64
N ASP A 250 -24.75 4.31 3.09
CA ASP A 250 -25.22 5.69 2.99
C ASP A 250 -26.52 5.74 2.15
N LYS A 251 -27.57 6.30 2.74
CA LYS A 251 -28.89 6.37 2.12
C LYS A 251 -28.99 7.51 1.12
N ASP A 252 -28.10 8.50 1.23
CA ASP A 252 -28.07 9.68 0.37
C ASP A 252 -27.45 9.38 -1.00
N GLN A 253 -26.71 8.27 -1.15
CA GLN A 253 -26.29 7.78 -2.45
C GLN A 253 -27.49 7.29 -3.26
N ASP A 254 -27.58 7.64 -4.55
CA ASP A 254 -28.70 7.22 -5.39
C ASP A 254 -28.80 5.69 -5.50
N ASN A 255 -27.70 5.02 -5.86
CA ASN A 255 -27.63 3.57 -5.98
C ASN A 255 -26.24 3.04 -5.62
N TYR A 256 -26.19 1.74 -5.28
CA TYR A 256 -24.95 0.96 -5.16
C TYR A 256 -24.98 -0.17 -6.19
N ALA A 257 -24.19 -0.03 -7.27
CA ALA A 257 -24.20 -1.01 -8.35
C ALA A 257 -23.36 -2.25 -8.02
N TRP A 258 -22.36 -2.10 -7.16
CA TRP A 258 -21.40 -3.17 -6.88
C TRP A 258 -21.14 -3.37 -5.40
N SER A 259 -20.98 -4.64 -5.02
CA SER A 259 -20.56 -5.09 -3.71
C SER A 259 -19.38 -6.04 -3.90
N PHE A 260 -18.22 -5.68 -3.38
CA PHE A 260 -17.01 -6.48 -3.42
C PHE A 260 -16.74 -7.02 -2.03
N ASP A 261 -17.20 -8.24 -1.77
CA ASP A 261 -17.03 -8.97 -0.51
C ASP A 261 -16.51 -10.37 -0.84
N GLY A 262 -15.22 -10.62 -0.57
CA GLY A 262 -14.57 -11.89 -0.85
C GLY A 262 -13.95 -12.00 -2.25
N VAL A 263 -13.51 -10.89 -2.85
CA VAL A 263 -12.67 -10.86 -4.06
C VAL A 263 -11.20 -10.81 -3.62
N PRO A 264 -10.47 -11.95 -3.60
CA PRO A 264 -9.15 -12.04 -2.97
C PRO A 264 -8.09 -11.11 -3.57
N GLU A 265 -8.25 -10.79 -4.84
CA GLU A 265 -7.35 -9.89 -5.55
C GLU A 265 -7.53 -8.45 -5.10
N GLU A 266 -8.73 -8.03 -4.66
CA GLU A 266 -9.06 -6.61 -4.43
C GLU A 266 -9.26 -6.27 -2.95
N ASN A 267 -9.83 -7.19 -2.17
CA ASN A 267 -10.16 -6.92 -0.79
C ASN A 267 -8.94 -7.10 0.14
N SER A 268 -8.95 -6.30 1.20
CA SER A 268 -7.97 -6.28 2.29
C SER A 268 -8.46 -7.07 3.51
N LEU A 269 -7.66 -7.07 4.57
CA LEU A 269 -8.04 -7.57 5.90
C LEU A 269 -7.85 -6.47 6.94
N TYR A 270 -8.77 -6.39 7.89
CA TYR A 270 -8.58 -5.62 9.11
C TYR A 270 -7.95 -6.48 10.22
N LEU A 271 -6.85 -5.99 10.76
CA LEU A 271 -6.15 -6.57 11.91
C LEU A 271 -6.36 -5.61 13.09
N ASP A 272 -7.00 -6.09 14.15
CA ASP A 272 -7.30 -5.34 15.37
C ASP A 272 -6.26 -5.61 16.46
N PHE A 273 -5.49 -4.58 16.78
CA PHE A 273 -4.45 -4.55 17.82
C PHE A 273 -4.96 -3.96 19.14
N GLU A 274 -6.27 -3.95 19.37
CA GLU A 274 -6.98 -3.39 20.54
C GLU A 274 -7.03 -1.86 20.58
N ASN A 275 -5.88 -1.19 20.47
CA ASN A 275 -5.82 0.28 20.46
C ASN A 275 -5.92 0.91 19.06
N ALA A 276 -5.75 0.11 18.01
CA ALA A 276 -5.97 0.50 16.63
C ALA A 276 -6.28 -0.70 15.74
N THR A 277 -7.01 -0.46 14.66
CA THR A 277 -7.21 -1.42 13.57
C THR A 277 -6.49 -0.93 12.33
N ILE A 278 -5.72 -1.81 11.69
CA ILE A 278 -5.03 -1.51 10.44
C ILE A 278 -5.60 -2.31 9.27
N GLU A 279 -5.48 -1.76 8.07
CA GLU A 279 -5.85 -2.42 6.83
C GLU A 279 -4.62 -2.88 6.03
N ILE A 280 -4.55 -4.16 5.67
CA ILE A 280 -3.44 -4.73 4.88
C ILE A 280 -3.98 -5.35 3.59
N VAL A 281 -3.35 -5.01 2.45
CA VAL A 281 -3.71 -5.51 1.11
C VAL A 281 -2.95 -6.80 0.74
N LYS A 282 -3.56 -7.62 -0.14
CA LYS A 282 -3.05 -8.92 -0.61
C LYS A 282 -2.88 -9.97 0.49
N SER A 283 -3.53 -9.75 1.63
CA SER A 283 -3.44 -10.60 2.80
C SER A 283 -3.99 -12.01 2.59
N ILE A 284 -4.93 -12.24 1.66
CA ILE A 284 -5.45 -13.60 1.41
C ILE A 284 -4.41 -14.52 0.79
N LYS A 285 -3.66 -14.06 -0.22
CA LYS A 285 -2.61 -14.89 -0.83
C LYS A 285 -1.51 -15.20 0.19
N ILE A 286 -1.22 -14.25 1.09
CA ILE A 286 -0.27 -14.43 2.18
C ILE A 286 -0.81 -15.43 3.22
N CYS A 287 -2.07 -15.31 3.64
CA CYS A 287 -2.72 -16.29 4.51
C CYS A 287 -2.69 -17.71 3.90
N LEU A 288 -2.92 -17.85 2.59
CA LEU A 288 -2.82 -19.14 1.90
C LEU A 288 -1.40 -19.72 1.90
N MET A 289 -0.34 -18.90 1.96
CA MET A 289 1.04 -19.40 2.10
C MET A 289 1.27 -20.05 3.48
N PHE A 290 0.56 -19.61 4.52
CA PHE A 290 0.65 -20.20 5.85
C PHE A 290 -0.17 -21.49 6.01
N LEU A 291 -1.08 -21.80 5.07
CA LEU A 291 -1.85 -23.06 5.06
C LEU A 291 -1.09 -24.23 4.43
N THR A 292 0.07 -23.99 3.82
CA THR A 292 0.91 -25.00 3.16
C THR A 292 2.03 -25.56 4.04
N ILE A 293 1.98 -25.33 5.35
CA ILE A 293 2.90 -25.88 6.37
C ILE A 293 2.12 -26.84 7.27
#